data_AF-A0A930PBP5-F1
#
_entry.id   AF-A0A930PBP5-F1
#
_cell.length_a   1.000
_cell.length_b   1.000
_cell.length_c   1.000
_cell.angle_alpha   90.00
_cell.angle_beta   90.00
_cell.angle_gamma   90.00
#
_symmetry.space_group_name_H-M   'P 1'
#
loop_
_entity.id
_entity.type
_entity.pdbx_description
1 polymer ?
#
loop_
_entity_poly.entity_id
_entity_poly.type
_entity_poly.pdbx_seq_one_letter_code
_entity_poly.pdbx_strand_id
1 'polypeptide(L)'
;MKVIKKTIKILFIISILVVTNVLVSCSGKPKYKFDNAEQAVQECRNHLADLREKKKANIEELTNLTTDWLELEDSVYTVMDRDSSVTINSKIAEDYFRVADSIHHEIARITNSEQRSLKDVISLKIKTARGREKMMTSKDYKDAVAYFSKLDETGVYADPNTAIKEYVNLINNTKKFKNLNDVSTFMTKEDICFRSLIQFLPQVQQSTLKYITDKTGEIFGDLYKTVTGRNNDSREMIFLTMRFNRRVVLNALACEKDIKAKKRLDRVQRANYRWMLIQPMMTLDSYSLTCLSNDQEEQILRIADNLPEYICYLDGNTEEAKKNSQKLIDMLSNYFLKTYLRTLV
;
A
#
# COMPACT_ATOMS: atom_id res chain seq x y z
N MET A 1 -13.15 36.43 0.46
CA MET A 1 -14.27 35.46 0.42
C MET A 1 -14.81 35.11 -0.99
N LYS A 2 -14.40 35.79 -2.08
CA LYS A 2 -14.71 35.37 -3.48
C LYS A 2 -13.60 34.55 -4.17
N VAL A 3 -12.39 34.49 -3.60
CA VAL A 3 -11.24 33.76 -4.19
C VAL A 3 -11.23 32.28 -3.79
N ILE A 4 -11.76 31.92 -2.62
CA ILE A 4 -11.83 30.53 -2.11
C ILE A 4 -12.90 29.70 -2.85
N LYS A 5 -13.93 30.34 -3.41
CA LYS A 5 -14.96 29.67 -4.24
C LYS A 5 -14.48 29.31 -5.66
N LYS A 6 -13.34 29.85 -6.13
CA LYS A 6 -12.81 29.57 -7.48
C LYS A 6 -11.88 28.36 -7.52
N THR A 7 -11.25 28.00 -6.39
CA THR A 7 -10.33 26.87 -6.29
C THR A 7 -11.04 25.52 -6.15
N ILE A 8 -12.27 25.50 -5.62
CA ILE A 8 -13.06 24.26 -5.47
C ILE A 8 -13.74 23.83 -6.79
N LYS A 9 -13.94 24.77 -7.74
CA LYS A 9 -14.48 24.47 -9.07
C LYS A 9 -13.48 23.80 -10.04
N ILE A 10 -12.20 23.67 -9.67
CA ILE A 10 -11.15 23.08 -10.51
C ILE A 10 -10.84 21.62 -10.12
N LEU A 11 -11.41 21.09 -9.03
CA LEU A 11 -11.22 19.68 -8.66
C LEU A 11 -12.32 18.72 -9.15
N PHE A 12 -13.35 19.22 -9.84
CA PHE A 12 -14.51 18.41 -10.24
C PHE A 12 -14.82 18.41 -11.74
N ILE A 13 -13.88 18.81 -12.59
CA ILE A 13 -13.97 18.62 -14.05
C ILE A 13 -12.64 18.04 -14.54
N ILE A 14 -12.73 16.91 -15.25
CA ILE A 14 -11.71 15.96 -15.78
C ILE A 14 -11.80 14.64 -14.97
N SER A 15 -12.38 13.54 -15.43
CA SER A 15 -12.75 13.14 -16.79
C SER A 15 -13.95 12.21 -16.75
N ILE A 16 -15.02 12.60 -17.42
CA ILE A 16 -15.95 11.66 -18.06
C ILE A 16 -15.15 10.96 -19.16
N LEU A 17 -15.00 9.64 -19.06
CA LEU A 17 -14.95 8.81 -20.25
C LEU A 17 -15.96 7.68 -20.06
N VAL A 18 -17.08 7.84 -20.75
CA VAL A 18 -18.09 6.81 -20.95
C VAL A 18 -17.42 5.63 -21.63
N VAL A 19 -17.48 4.46 -20.99
CA VAL A 19 -17.49 3.19 -21.70
C VAL A 19 -18.62 2.36 -21.11
N THR A 20 -19.76 2.35 -21.80
CA THR A 20 -20.78 1.31 -21.66
C THR A 20 -20.20 0.00 -22.17
N ASN A 21 -19.49 -0.70 -21.29
CA ASN A 21 -19.12 -2.09 -21.49
C ASN A 21 -20.03 -2.93 -20.60
N VAL A 22 -21.05 -3.55 -21.22
CA VAL A 22 -21.66 -4.77 -20.68
C VAL A 22 -20.60 -5.86 -20.77
N LEU A 23 -19.71 -5.89 -19.79
CA LEU A 23 -18.89 -7.06 -19.52
C LEU A 23 -19.57 -7.79 -18.37
N VAL A 24 -20.13 -8.96 -18.69
CA VAL A 24 -20.41 -9.99 -17.71
C VAL A 24 -19.06 -10.34 -17.08
N SER A 25 -18.73 -9.65 -15.99
CA SER A 25 -17.61 -10.01 -15.13
C SER A 25 -18.01 -11.28 -14.40
N CYS A 26 -17.41 -12.40 -14.77
CA CYS A 26 -17.38 -13.59 -13.92
C CYS A 26 -16.46 -13.30 -12.72
N SER A 27 -17.05 -12.75 -11.66
CA SER A 27 -16.62 -12.86 -10.26
C SER A 27 -17.89 -12.75 -9.41
N GLY A 28 -17.91 -13.36 -8.22
CA GLY A 28 -19.11 -13.73 -7.46
C GLY A 28 -20.21 -12.66 -7.35
N LYS A 29 -21.46 -13.10 -7.15
CA LYS A 29 -22.59 -12.19 -6.91
C LYS A 29 -22.24 -11.24 -5.76
N PRO A 30 -22.43 -9.92 -5.90
CA PRO A 30 -22.13 -8.98 -4.83
C PRO A 30 -22.96 -9.32 -3.59
N LYS A 31 -22.32 -9.26 -2.41
CA LYS A 31 -22.92 -9.60 -1.11
C LYS A 31 -24.18 -8.78 -0.85
N TYR A 32 -24.12 -7.48 -1.14
CA TYR A 32 -25.24 -6.57 -1.06
C TYR A 32 -25.79 -6.24 -2.44
N LYS A 33 -27.12 -6.25 -2.56
CA LYS A 33 -27.87 -5.73 -3.71
C LYS A 33 -29.09 -5.02 -3.19
N PHE A 34 -29.30 -3.79 -3.63
CA PHE A 34 -30.46 -2.99 -3.27
C PHE A 34 -31.23 -2.58 -4.51
N ASP A 35 -32.54 -2.55 -4.37
CA ASP A 35 -33.46 -2.11 -5.42
C ASP A 35 -33.54 -0.58 -5.47
N ASN A 36 -33.34 0.10 -4.34
CA ASN A 36 -33.39 1.56 -4.21
C ASN A 36 -32.51 2.06 -3.04
N ALA A 37 -32.34 3.39 -2.98
CA ALA A 37 -31.53 4.05 -1.97
C ALA A 37 -32.09 3.90 -0.54
N GLU A 38 -33.42 3.84 -0.37
CA GLU A 38 -34.05 3.64 0.94
C GLU A 38 -33.67 2.30 1.57
N GLN A 39 -33.73 1.23 0.78
CA GLN A 39 -33.32 -0.11 1.22
C GLN A 39 -31.83 -0.12 1.59
N ALA A 40 -30.99 0.52 0.79
CA ALA A 40 -29.56 0.61 1.03
C ALA A 40 -29.24 1.32 2.36
N VAL A 41 -29.89 2.46 2.62
CA VAL A 41 -29.73 3.22 3.88
C VAL A 41 -30.29 2.45 5.07
N GLN A 42 -31.38 1.69 4.89
CA GLN A 42 -31.92 0.86 5.95
C GLN A 42 -30.92 -0.25 6.34
N GLU A 43 -30.22 -0.84 5.38
CA GLU A 43 -29.18 -1.84 5.68
C GLU A 43 -27.99 -1.23 6.42
N CYS A 44 -27.59 0.01 6.10
CA CYS A 44 -26.61 0.74 6.91
C CYS A 44 -27.07 0.91 8.37
N ARG A 45 -28.36 1.15 8.62
CA ARG A 45 -28.89 1.26 9.99
C ARG A 45 -28.84 -0.07 10.73
N ASN A 46 -29.13 -1.17 10.05
CA ASN A 46 -29.02 -2.52 10.61
C ASN A 46 -27.55 -2.81 10.97
N HIS A 47 -26.63 -2.55 10.05
CA HIS A 47 -25.19 -2.71 10.28
C HIS A 47 -24.69 -1.86 11.46
N LEU A 48 -25.16 -0.61 11.58
CA LEU A 48 -24.85 0.24 12.73
C LEU A 48 -25.36 -0.34 14.05
N ALA A 49 -26.54 -0.95 14.07
CA ALA A 49 -27.07 -1.59 15.27
C ALA A 49 -26.17 -2.75 15.72
N ASP A 50 -25.75 -3.61 14.78
CA ASP A 50 -24.84 -4.72 15.06
C ASP A 50 -23.48 -4.24 15.62
N LEU A 51 -22.93 -3.15 15.06
CA LEU A 51 -21.67 -2.57 15.53
C LEU A 51 -21.79 -2.01 16.95
N ARG A 52 -22.94 -1.43 17.33
CA ARG A 52 -23.16 -0.89 18.68
C ARG A 52 -23.19 -1.97 19.76
N GLU A 53 -23.63 -3.17 19.42
CA GLU A 53 -23.63 -4.31 20.35
C GLU A 53 -22.22 -4.84 20.62
N LYS A 54 -21.28 -4.63 19.68
CA LYS A 54 -19.90 -5.11 19.81
C LYS A 54 -19.04 -4.17 20.65
N LYS A 55 -18.66 -4.62 21.85
CA LYS A 55 -17.78 -3.85 22.76
C LYS A 55 -16.31 -3.91 22.38
N LYS A 56 -15.84 -5.09 21.97
CA LYS A 56 -14.46 -5.39 21.60
C LYS A 56 -14.46 -6.32 20.40
N ALA A 57 -13.34 -6.35 19.69
CA ALA A 57 -13.10 -7.29 18.60
C ALA A 57 -11.62 -7.62 18.55
N ASN A 58 -11.26 -8.87 18.27
CA ASN A 58 -9.89 -9.22 17.90
C ASN A 58 -9.57 -8.68 16.48
N ILE A 59 -8.33 -8.82 16.00
CA ILE A 59 -7.92 -8.24 14.72
C ILE A 59 -8.63 -8.86 13.50
N GLU A 60 -8.95 -10.15 13.55
CA GLU A 60 -9.66 -10.84 12.47
C GLU A 60 -11.12 -10.37 12.41
N GLU A 61 -11.79 -10.34 13.56
CA GLU A 61 -13.14 -9.80 13.68
C GLU A 61 -13.22 -8.34 13.23
N LEU A 62 -12.26 -7.50 13.64
CA LEU A 62 -12.19 -6.10 13.23
C LEU A 62 -12.00 -5.98 11.71
N THR A 63 -11.15 -6.84 11.13
CA THR A 63 -10.96 -6.87 9.68
C THR A 63 -12.28 -7.20 8.98
N ASN A 64 -12.99 -8.24 9.42
CA ASN A 64 -14.26 -8.64 8.82
C ASN A 64 -15.32 -7.54 8.94
N LEU A 65 -15.46 -6.91 10.11
CA LEU A 65 -16.37 -5.78 10.31
C LEU A 65 -16.06 -4.62 9.37
N THR A 66 -14.78 -4.31 9.20
CA THR A 66 -14.36 -3.19 8.36
C THR A 66 -14.54 -3.52 6.87
N THR A 67 -14.20 -4.73 6.44
CA THR A 67 -14.45 -5.19 5.07
C THR A 67 -15.93 -5.21 4.74
N ASP A 68 -16.77 -5.73 5.65
CA ASP A 68 -18.23 -5.76 5.49
C ASP A 68 -18.82 -4.36 5.32
N TRP A 69 -18.32 -3.38 6.10
CA TRP A 69 -18.70 -1.99 5.93
C TRP A 69 -18.27 -1.43 4.57
N LEU A 70 -17.02 -1.67 4.15
CA LEU A 70 -16.51 -1.18 2.87
C LEU A 70 -17.29 -1.75 1.67
N GLU A 71 -17.70 -3.01 1.73
CA GLU A 71 -18.55 -3.64 0.70
C GLU A 71 -19.98 -3.06 0.69
N LEU A 72 -20.54 -2.82 1.87
CA LEU A 72 -21.85 -2.18 2.03
C LEU A 72 -21.82 -0.76 1.44
N GLU A 73 -20.79 0.01 1.79
CA GLU A 73 -20.58 1.37 1.33
C GLU A 73 -20.49 1.45 -0.21
N ASP A 74 -19.68 0.59 -0.84
CA ASP A 74 -19.55 0.52 -2.30
C ASP A 74 -20.88 0.18 -2.99
N SER A 75 -21.65 -0.72 -2.39
CA SER A 75 -22.97 -1.12 -2.89
C SER A 75 -24.01 -0.02 -2.75
N VAL A 76 -23.98 0.74 -1.65
CA VAL A 76 -24.84 1.91 -1.42
C VAL A 76 -24.53 3.00 -2.44
N TYR A 77 -23.25 3.35 -2.62
CA TYR A 77 -22.85 4.34 -3.63
C TYR A 77 -23.27 3.94 -5.04
N THR A 78 -23.11 2.66 -5.40
CA THR A 78 -23.52 2.16 -6.72
C THR A 78 -25.02 2.38 -6.98
N VAL A 79 -25.86 2.22 -5.96
CA VAL A 79 -27.31 2.39 -6.10
C VAL A 79 -27.69 3.87 -6.09
N MET A 80 -27.08 4.67 -5.20
CA MET A 80 -27.30 6.12 -5.15
C MET A 80 -26.87 6.83 -6.44
N ASP A 81 -25.76 6.42 -7.06
CA ASP A 81 -25.28 6.99 -8.33
C ASP A 81 -26.21 6.66 -9.52
N ARG A 82 -26.86 5.49 -9.48
CA ARG A 82 -27.84 5.09 -10.51
C ARG A 82 -29.18 5.78 -10.36
N ASP A 83 -29.55 6.16 -9.15
CA ASP A 83 -30.83 6.81 -8.86
C ASP A 83 -30.73 8.32 -9.12
N SER A 84 -31.25 8.75 -10.27
CA SER A 84 -31.23 10.15 -10.69
C SER A 84 -32.03 11.10 -9.77
N SER A 85 -32.88 10.57 -8.88
CA SER A 85 -33.59 11.35 -7.87
C SER A 85 -32.73 11.68 -6.63
N VAL A 86 -31.66 10.91 -6.40
CA VAL A 86 -30.73 11.10 -5.29
C VAL A 86 -29.70 12.15 -5.68
N THR A 87 -29.85 13.33 -5.08
CA THR A 87 -28.81 14.39 -5.14
C THR A 87 -28.11 14.51 -3.81
N ILE A 88 -26.96 15.18 -3.78
CA ILE A 88 -26.18 15.39 -2.55
C ILE A 88 -26.97 16.12 -1.44
N ASN A 89 -28.00 16.91 -1.81
CA ASN A 89 -28.87 17.62 -0.89
C ASN A 89 -30.21 16.92 -0.68
N SER A 90 -30.36 15.68 -1.16
CA SER A 90 -31.56 14.89 -0.92
C SER A 90 -31.58 14.40 0.52
N LYS A 91 -32.78 14.27 1.10
CA LYS A 91 -32.94 13.75 2.46
C LYS A 91 -32.32 12.37 2.65
N ILE A 92 -32.39 11.52 1.61
CA ILE A 92 -31.84 10.16 1.67
C ILE A 92 -30.30 10.17 1.69
N ALA A 93 -29.65 11.09 0.97
CA ALA A 93 -28.21 11.29 1.04
C ALA A 93 -27.79 11.85 2.41
N GLU A 94 -28.53 12.81 2.98
CA GLU A 94 -28.27 13.32 4.34
C GLU A 94 -28.40 12.21 5.40
N ASP A 95 -29.45 11.40 5.31
CA ASP A 95 -29.66 10.25 6.20
C ASP A 95 -28.52 9.23 6.07
N TYR A 96 -28.07 8.94 4.86
CA TYR A 96 -26.92 8.07 4.62
C TYR A 96 -25.65 8.61 5.27
N PHE A 97 -25.25 9.86 4.98
CA PHE A 97 -24.02 10.42 5.51
C PHE A 97 -24.00 10.42 7.05
N ARG A 98 -25.14 10.69 7.69
CA ARG A 98 -25.27 10.61 9.15
C ARG A 98 -25.07 9.18 9.68
N VAL A 99 -25.64 8.18 9.00
CA VAL A 99 -25.48 6.78 9.40
C VAL A 99 -24.06 6.29 9.13
N ALA A 100 -23.46 6.63 7.98
CA ALA A 100 -22.09 6.31 7.64
C ALA A 100 -21.08 6.90 8.65
N ASP A 101 -21.24 8.17 9.02
CA ASP A 101 -20.41 8.81 10.05
C ASP A 101 -20.55 8.09 11.42
N SER A 102 -21.77 7.66 11.76
CA SER A 102 -22.01 6.86 12.97
C SER A 102 -21.32 5.49 12.90
N ILE A 103 -21.32 4.83 11.74
CA ILE A 103 -20.64 3.55 11.52
C ILE A 103 -19.13 3.73 11.64
N HIS A 104 -18.56 4.77 11.03
CA HIS A 104 -17.14 5.11 11.16
C HIS A 104 -16.75 5.34 12.62
N HIS A 105 -17.61 6.04 13.39
CA HIS A 105 -17.39 6.24 14.82
C HIS A 105 -17.37 4.91 15.59
N GLU A 106 -18.29 3.99 15.31
CA GLU A 106 -18.34 2.68 15.98
C GLU A 106 -17.17 1.77 15.59
N ILE A 107 -16.77 1.75 14.31
CA ILE A 107 -15.56 1.02 13.85
C ILE A 107 -14.33 1.59 14.55
N ALA A 108 -14.20 2.92 14.64
CA ALA A 108 -13.10 3.55 15.36
C ALA A 108 -13.13 3.21 16.86
N ARG A 109 -14.32 3.17 17.49
CA ARG A 109 -14.47 2.76 18.90
C ARG A 109 -14.00 1.33 19.11
N ILE A 110 -14.46 0.38 18.29
CA ILE A 110 -14.07 -1.04 18.37
C ILE A 110 -12.57 -1.20 18.11
N THR A 111 -12.03 -0.47 17.13
CA THR A 111 -10.60 -0.48 16.80
C THR A 111 -9.74 -0.09 18.00
N ASN A 112 -10.13 0.96 18.72
CA ASN A 112 -9.43 1.50 19.90
C ASN A 112 -9.79 0.79 21.22
N SER A 113 -10.64 -0.25 21.18
CA SER A 113 -11.07 -0.96 22.40
C SER A 113 -9.95 -1.81 23.04
N GLU A 114 -8.88 -2.08 22.29
CA GLU A 114 -7.71 -2.84 22.70
C GLU A 114 -6.45 -2.22 22.09
N GLN A 115 -5.29 -2.44 22.72
CA GLN A 115 -4.01 -2.06 22.14
C GLN A 115 -3.73 -2.96 20.93
N ARG A 116 -3.42 -2.35 19.79
CA ARG A 116 -3.09 -3.06 18.54
C ARG A 116 -1.58 -3.09 18.34
N SER A 117 -1.03 -4.25 18.03
CA SER A 117 0.38 -4.35 17.63
C SER A 117 0.58 -3.69 16.26
N LEU A 118 1.83 -3.36 15.92
CA LEU A 118 2.13 -2.83 14.60
C LEU A 118 1.72 -3.82 13.49
N LYS A 119 1.95 -5.13 13.70
CA LYS A 119 1.52 -6.19 12.79
C LYS A 119 0.00 -6.18 12.59
N ASP A 120 -0.79 -6.03 13.66
CA ASP A 120 -2.24 -5.97 13.56
C ASP A 120 -2.69 -4.79 12.69
N VAL A 121 -2.13 -3.60 12.93
CA VAL A 121 -2.47 -2.39 12.17
C VAL A 121 -2.14 -2.56 10.68
N ILE A 122 -0.99 -3.16 10.37
CA ILE A 122 -0.59 -3.39 8.97
C ILE A 122 -1.43 -4.49 8.32
N SER A 123 -1.76 -5.56 9.05
CA SER A 123 -2.69 -6.60 8.58
C SER A 123 -4.05 -6.01 8.25
N LEU A 124 -4.59 -5.14 9.12
CA LEU A 124 -5.87 -4.47 8.89
C LEU A 124 -5.81 -3.65 7.61
N LYS A 125 -4.79 -2.79 7.47
CA LYS A 125 -4.59 -1.96 6.27
C LYS A 125 -4.53 -2.77 4.97
N ILE A 126 -3.81 -3.89 4.96
CA ILE A 126 -3.66 -4.75 3.77
C ILE A 126 -4.99 -5.42 3.44
N LYS A 127 -5.63 -6.07 4.42
CA LYS A 127 -6.83 -6.87 4.22
C LYS A 127 -8.05 -6.04 3.85
N THR A 128 -8.11 -4.78 4.29
CA THR A 128 -9.20 -3.86 3.96
C THR A 128 -8.83 -2.90 2.81
N ALA A 129 -7.75 -3.16 2.06
CA ALA A 129 -7.38 -2.32 0.93
C ALA A 129 -8.46 -2.44 -0.17
N ARG A 130 -9.21 -1.35 -0.41
CA ARG A 130 -10.35 -1.33 -1.34
C ARG A 130 -9.96 -1.87 -2.71
N GLY A 131 -10.70 -2.87 -3.21
CA GLY A 131 -10.45 -3.47 -4.52
C GLY A 131 -9.31 -4.48 -4.60
N ARG A 132 -8.66 -4.84 -3.48
CA ARG A 132 -7.60 -5.87 -3.45
C ARG A 132 -8.07 -7.21 -4.02
N GLU A 133 -9.23 -7.71 -3.60
CA GLU A 133 -9.76 -8.98 -4.11
C GLU A 133 -9.98 -8.95 -5.62
N LYS A 134 -10.62 -7.88 -6.12
CA LYS A 134 -10.82 -7.65 -7.56
C LYS A 134 -9.47 -7.58 -8.28
N MET A 135 -8.49 -6.85 -7.75
CA MET A 135 -7.14 -6.75 -8.30
C MET A 135 -6.50 -8.14 -8.44
N MET A 136 -6.55 -8.96 -7.39
CA MET A 136 -5.96 -10.31 -7.35
C MET A 136 -6.58 -11.27 -8.38
N THR A 137 -7.85 -11.06 -8.74
CA THR A 137 -8.51 -11.88 -9.77
C THR A 137 -8.16 -11.46 -11.20
N SER A 138 -7.70 -10.22 -11.40
CA SER A 138 -7.43 -9.64 -12.71
C SER A 138 -6.28 -10.36 -13.45
N LYS A 139 -6.34 -10.37 -14.79
CA LYS A 139 -5.29 -10.95 -15.62
C LYS A 139 -3.97 -10.19 -15.48
N ASP A 140 -4.00 -8.87 -15.50
CA ASP A 140 -2.78 -8.05 -15.46
C ASP A 140 -2.03 -8.18 -14.14
N TYR A 141 -2.73 -8.31 -13.01
CA TYR A 141 -2.12 -8.65 -11.73
C TYR A 141 -1.42 -10.01 -11.77
N LYS A 142 -2.11 -11.05 -12.26
CA LYS A 142 -1.53 -12.41 -12.34
C LYS A 142 -0.30 -12.45 -13.26
N ASP A 143 -0.35 -11.76 -14.40
CA ASP A 143 0.78 -11.59 -15.31
C ASP A 143 1.96 -10.89 -14.61
N ALA A 144 1.70 -9.85 -13.82
CA ALA A 144 2.72 -9.10 -13.09
C ALA A 144 3.35 -9.94 -11.97
N VAL A 145 2.54 -10.68 -11.19
CA VAL A 145 3.04 -11.64 -10.18
C VAL A 145 3.97 -12.65 -10.84
N ALA A 146 3.53 -13.31 -11.92
CA ALA A 146 4.33 -14.29 -12.64
C ALA A 146 5.64 -13.68 -13.20
N TYR A 147 5.59 -12.44 -13.70
CA TYR A 147 6.76 -11.72 -14.17
C TYR A 147 7.79 -11.52 -13.05
N PHE A 148 7.40 -11.00 -11.88
CA PHE A 148 8.32 -10.78 -10.77
C PHE A 148 8.84 -12.08 -10.14
N SER A 149 8.01 -13.13 -10.06
CA SER A 149 8.47 -14.45 -9.62
C SER A 149 9.53 -15.02 -10.55
N LYS A 150 9.39 -14.86 -11.88
CA LYS A 150 10.44 -15.27 -12.82
C LYS A 150 11.73 -14.48 -12.65
N LEU A 151 11.64 -13.20 -12.25
CA LEU A 151 12.84 -12.44 -11.93
C LEU A 151 13.57 -13.05 -10.75
N ASP A 152 12.89 -13.57 -9.73
CA ASP A 152 13.53 -14.21 -8.57
C ASP A 152 14.49 -15.34 -8.93
N GLU A 153 14.24 -16.04 -10.04
CA GLU A 153 15.10 -17.12 -10.58
C GLU A 153 16.34 -16.61 -11.33
N THR A 154 16.39 -15.31 -11.66
CA THR A 154 17.53 -14.74 -12.39
C THR A 154 18.76 -14.58 -11.49
N GLY A 155 19.93 -14.82 -12.09
CA GLY A 155 21.21 -14.62 -11.41
C GLY A 155 21.50 -13.17 -11.06
N VAL A 156 22.29 -12.98 -10.02
CA VAL A 156 22.74 -11.67 -9.50
C VAL A 156 24.26 -11.54 -9.66
N TYR A 157 24.76 -10.31 -9.72
CA TYR A 157 26.20 -10.07 -9.72
C TYR A 157 26.80 -10.41 -8.35
N ALA A 158 27.81 -11.28 -8.35
CA ALA A 158 28.42 -11.82 -7.12
C ALA A 158 29.45 -10.88 -6.46
N ASP A 159 29.88 -9.83 -7.15
CA ASP A 159 30.88 -8.88 -6.68
C ASP A 159 30.28 -7.48 -6.52
N PRO A 160 30.55 -6.78 -5.40
CA PRO A 160 30.02 -5.43 -5.14
C PRO A 160 30.44 -4.40 -6.20
N ASN A 161 31.69 -4.45 -6.68
CA ASN A 161 32.17 -3.47 -7.67
C ASN A 161 31.45 -3.63 -9.00
N THR A 162 31.22 -4.86 -9.44
CA THR A 162 30.46 -5.22 -10.63
C THR A 162 28.99 -4.83 -10.45
N ALA A 163 28.38 -5.14 -9.31
CA ALA A 163 26.99 -4.76 -9.02
C ALA A 163 26.79 -3.23 -9.11
N ILE A 164 27.70 -2.45 -8.52
CA ILE A 164 27.65 -0.98 -8.58
C ILE A 164 27.89 -0.49 -10.02
N LYS A 165 28.94 -0.99 -10.68
CA LYS A 165 29.31 -0.57 -12.04
C LYS A 165 28.18 -0.81 -13.03
N GLU A 166 27.61 -2.01 -13.04
CA GLU A 166 26.52 -2.37 -13.97
C GLU A 166 25.26 -1.55 -13.70
N TYR A 167 24.93 -1.29 -12.42
CA TYR A 167 23.78 -0.47 -12.09
C TYR A 167 23.99 1.00 -12.53
N VAL A 168 25.15 1.58 -12.24
CA VAL A 168 25.51 2.94 -12.67
C VAL A 168 25.53 3.04 -14.19
N ASN A 169 26.07 2.05 -14.88
CA ASN A 169 26.06 1.99 -16.35
C ASN A 169 24.63 1.93 -16.89
N LEU A 170 23.76 1.12 -16.29
CA LEU A 170 22.37 1.00 -16.71
C LEU A 170 21.64 2.35 -16.61
N ILE A 171 21.69 3.00 -15.45
CA ILE A 171 20.95 4.25 -15.20
C ILE A 171 21.51 5.41 -16.03
N ASN A 172 22.83 5.49 -16.25
CA ASN A 172 23.45 6.57 -17.03
C ASN A 172 23.19 6.46 -18.54
N ASN A 173 23.04 5.24 -19.04
CA ASN A 173 22.77 5.00 -20.45
C ASN A 173 21.27 4.88 -20.76
N THR A 174 20.40 5.08 -19.76
CA THR A 174 18.95 5.03 -19.95
C THR A 174 18.50 6.24 -20.75
N LYS A 175 17.94 5.98 -21.93
CA LYS A 175 17.29 6.98 -22.79
C LYS A 175 15.80 7.04 -22.48
N LYS A 176 15.10 8.07 -22.98
CA LYS A 176 13.63 8.12 -22.93
C LYS A 176 13.04 6.84 -23.53
N PHE A 177 12.13 6.21 -22.79
CA PHE A 177 11.41 5.03 -23.25
C PHE A 177 10.52 5.39 -24.43
N LYS A 178 10.61 4.64 -25.54
CA LYS A 178 9.81 4.89 -26.74
C LYS A 178 8.56 4.03 -26.77
N ASN A 179 8.60 2.87 -26.12
CA ASN A 179 7.51 1.89 -26.10
C ASN A 179 7.54 1.06 -24.80
N LEU A 180 6.51 0.24 -24.59
CA LEU A 180 6.36 -0.61 -23.40
C LEU A 180 7.40 -1.74 -23.30
N ASN A 181 7.94 -2.19 -24.43
CA ASN A 181 9.00 -3.20 -24.45
C ASN A 181 10.32 -2.63 -23.91
N ASP A 182 10.62 -1.37 -24.21
CA ASP A 182 11.77 -0.66 -23.64
C ASP A 182 11.67 -0.59 -22.11
N VAL A 183 10.48 -0.26 -21.60
CA VAL A 183 10.19 -0.20 -20.16
C VAL A 183 10.39 -1.57 -19.51
N SER A 184 9.79 -2.62 -20.08
CA SER A 184 9.90 -3.99 -19.55
C SER A 184 11.33 -4.51 -19.56
N THR A 185 12.09 -4.19 -20.62
CA THR A 185 13.51 -4.55 -20.74
C THR A 185 14.34 -3.84 -19.67
N PHE A 186 14.09 -2.54 -19.48
CA PHE A 186 14.77 -1.77 -18.44
C PHE A 186 14.44 -2.26 -17.04
N MET A 187 13.15 -2.47 -16.72
CA MET A 187 12.72 -2.99 -15.41
C MET A 187 13.39 -4.33 -15.08
N THR A 188 13.50 -5.23 -16.06
CA THR A 188 14.18 -6.53 -15.90
C THR A 188 15.66 -6.35 -15.53
N LYS A 189 16.39 -5.53 -16.31
CA LYS A 189 17.81 -5.27 -16.06
C LYS A 189 18.02 -4.54 -14.73
N GLU A 190 17.12 -3.64 -14.39
CA GLU A 190 17.19 -2.85 -13.19
C GLU A 190 16.89 -3.67 -11.93
N ASP A 191 15.94 -4.63 -11.97
CA ASP A 191 15.70 -5.57 -10.86
C ASP A 191 16.94 -6.40 -10.55
N ILE A 192 17.62 -6.92 -11.59
CA ILE A 192 18.89 -7.65 -11.44
C ILE A 192 19.94 -6.77 -10.77
N CYS A 193 20.12 -5.54 -11.26
CA CYS A 193 21.08 -4.59 -10.69
C CYS A 193 20.73 -4.25 -9.23
N PHE A 194 19.46 -4.01 -8.94
CA PHE A 194 18.98 -3.69 -7.59
C PHE A 194 19.20 -4.85 -6.63
N ARG A 195 18.79 -6.07 -7.00
CA ARG A 195 19.00 -7.28 -6.18
C ARG A 195 20.47 -7.61 -5.98
N SER A 196 21.31 -7.31 -6.96
CA SER A 196 22.76 -7.42 -6.82
C SER A 196 23.30 -6.41 -5.81
N LEU A 197 22.89 -5.14 -5.90
CA LEU A 197 23.34 -4.08 -5.01
C LEU A 197 22.94 -4.32 -3.55
N ILE A 198 21.69 -4.74 -3.29
CA ILE A 198 21.18 -4.88 -1.91
C ILE A 198 21.88 -5.99 -1.09
N GLN A 199 22.54 -6.94 -1.75
CA GLN A 199 23.34 -7.97 -1.06
C GLN A 199 24.57 -7.38 -0.36
N PHE A 200 25.02 -6.22 -0.82
CA PHE A 200 26.24 -5.57 -0.39
C PHE A 200 25.98 -4.22 0.28
N LEU A 201 24.77 -3.93 0.77
CA LEU A 201 24.40 -2.61 1.34
C LEU A 201 25.45 -2.00 2.30
N PRO A 202 26.05 -2.74 3.25
CA PRO A 202 27.08 -2.17 4.14
C PRO A 202 28.40 -1.83 3.43
N GLN A 203 28.64 -2.36 2.24
CA GLN A 203 29.88 -2.16 1.48
C GLN A 203 29.74 -1.03 0.45
N VAL A 204 28.52 -0.59 0.14
CA VAL A 204 28.28 0.48 -0.82
C VAL A 204 28.45 1.84 -0.14
N GLN A 205 29.23 2.72 -0.77
CA GLN A 205 29.39 4.09 -0.29
C GLN A 205 28.07 4.85 -0.32
N GLN A 206 27.86 5.71 0.68
CA GLN A 206 26.61 6.46 0.81
C GLN A 206 26.35 7.43 -0.34
N SER A 207 27.40 8.03 -0.89
CA SER A 207 27.32 8.86 -2.10
C SER A 207 26.81 8.07 -3.30
N THR A 208 27.27 6.82 -3.46
CA THR A 208 26.83 5.91 -4.53
C THR A 208 25.38 5.47 -4.33
N LEU A 209 24.99 5.09 -3.11
CA LEU A 209 23.59 4.75 -2.79
C LEU A 209 22.64 5.92 -3.09
N LYS A 210 23.03 7.13 -2.67
CA LYS A 210 22.27 8.35 -2.95
C LYS A 210 22.16 8.59 -4.46
N TYR A 211 23.27 8.52 -5.18
CA TYR A 211 23.28 8.73 -6.63
C TYR A 211 22.35 7.76 -7.37
N ILE A 212 22.43 6.46 -7.07
CA ILE A 212 21.58 5.44 -7.66
C ILE A 212 20.11 5.70 -7.30
N THR A 213 19.82 6.04 -6.05
CA THR A 213 18.45 6.33 -5.58
C THR A 213 17.87 7.54 -6.30
N ASP A 214 18.60 8.65 -6.37
CA ASP A 214 18.14 9.87 -7.03
C ASP A 214 17.91 9.63 -8.52
N LYS A 215 18.89 9.02 -9.21
CA LYS A 215 18.80 8.77 -10.66
C LYS A 215 17.70 7.78 -11.03
N THR A 216 17.53 6.71 -10.25
CA THR A 216 16.40 5.79 -10.47
C THR A 216 15.06 6.47 -10.16
N GLY A 217 15.00 7.34 -9.15
CA GLY A 217 13.84 8.18 -8.86
C GLY A 217 13.46 9.10 -10.02
N GLU A 218 14.44 9.75 -10.66
CA GLU A 218 14.22 10.59 -11.85
C GLU A 218 13.65 9.77 -13.02
N ILE A 219 14.29 8.64 -13.36
CA ILE A 219 13.89 7.78 -14.48
C ILE A 219 12.45 7.28 -14.30
N PHE A 220 12.13 6.76 -13.12
CA PHE A 220 10.78 6.26 -12.85
C PHE A 220 9.77 7.38 -12.64
N GLY A 221 10.17 8.53 -12.10
CA GLY A 221 9.29 9.69 -11.96
C GLY A 221 8.75 10.17 -13.31
N ASP A 222 9.58 10.17 -14.35
CA ASP A 222 9.14 10.51 -15.71
C ASP A 222 8.28 9.41 -16.35
N LEU A 223 8.57 8.15 -16.04
CA LEU A 223 7.75 7.01 -16.48
C LEU A 223 6.36 7.04 -15.84
N TYR A 224 6.26 7.29 -14.53
CA TYR A 224 5.00 7.43 -13.82
C TYR A 224 4.16 8.55 -14.44
N LYS A 225 4.70 9.75 -14.68
CA LYS A 225 3.97 10.85 -15.35
C LYS A 225 3.38 10.44 -16.72
N THR A 226 4.07 9.54 -17.43
CA THR A 226 3.63 9.04 -18.74
C THR A 226 2.49 8.03 -18.61
N VAL A 227 2.48 7.22 -17.55
CA VAL A 227 1.49 6.16 -17.31
C VAL A 227 0.27 6.67 -16.54
N THR A 228 0.44 7.58 -15.58
CA THR A 228 -0.64 8.15 -14.74
C THR A 228 -1.60 9.06 -15.51
N GLY A 229 -1.30 9.40 -16.77
CA GLY A 229 -2.27 10.00 -17.69
C GLY A 229 -3.31 9.01 -18.25
N ARG A 230 -3.17 7.71 -17.91
CA ARG A 230 -4.09 6.61 -18.26
C ARG A 230 -4.82 6.16 -16.98
N ASN A 231 -5.88 5.36 -17.14
CA ASN A 231 -6.63 4.78 -16.02
C ASN A 231 -5.69 4.19 -14.94
N ASN A 232 -6.00 4.44 -13.66
CA ASN A 232 -5.22 4.02 -12.50
C ASN A 232 -5.03 2.49 -12.41
N ASP A 233 -5.92 1.70 -13.03
CA ASP A 233 -5.82 0.23 -13.11
C ASP A 233 -5.18 -0.29 -14.41
N SER A 234 -4.43 0.54 -15.12
CA SER A 234 -3.69 0.08 -16.30
C SER A 234 -2.64 -0.97 -15.92
N ARG A 235 -2.40 -1.93 -16.84
CA ARG A 235 -1.35 -2.95 -16.71
C ARG A 235 -0.01 -2.33 -16.30
N GLU A 236 0.36 -1.22 -16.92
CA GLU A 236 1.61 -0.53 -16.63
C GLU A 236 1.67 0.01 -15.20
N MET A 237 0.56 0.57 -14.68
CA MET A 237 0.50 1.07 -13.31
C MET A 237 0.65 -0.07 -12.30
N ILE A 238 0.04 -1.24 -12.56
CA ILE A 238 0.20 -2.45 -11.75
C ILE A 238 1.68 -2.87 -11.72
N PHE A 239 2.33 -3.00 -12.88
CA PHE A 239 3.74 -3.41 -12.96
C PHE A 239 4.67 -2.44 -12.23
N LEU A 240 4.46 -1.13 -12.38
CA LEU A 240 5.27 -0.11 -11.70
C LEU A 240 5.07 -0.12 -10.18
N THR A 241 3.82 -0.27 -9.74
CA THR A 241 3.47 -0.35 -8.32
C THR A 241 4.03 -1.61 -7.69
N MET A 242 3.92 -2.76 -8.36
CA MET A 242 4.51 -4.02 -7.89
C MET A 242 6.03 -3.94 -7.83
N ARG A 243 6.69 -3.27 -8.80
CA ARG A 243 8.13 -2.99 -8.72
C ARG A 243 8.47 -2.14 -7.51
N PHE A 244 7.72 -1.07 -7.26
CA PHE A 244 7.90 -0.21 -6.09
C PHE A 244 7.77 -1.01 -4.79
N ASN A 245 6.68 -1.77 -4.63
CA ASN A 245 6.45 -2.66 -3.49
C ASN A 245 7.63 -3.62 -3.29
N ARG A 246 8.06 -4.28 -4.38
CA ARG A 246 9.16 -5.23 -4.36
C ARG A 246 10.46 -4.59 -3.86
N ARG A 247 10.82 -3.38 -4.30
CA ARG A 247 12.02 -2.69 -3.82
C ARG A 247 11.94 -2.33 -2.34
N VAL A 248 10.79 -1.84 -1.89
CA VAL A 248 10.56 -1.49 -0.48
C VAL A 248 10.69 -2.73 0.42
N VAL A 249 10.07 -3.84 0.02
CA VAL A 249 10.13 -5.10 0.79
C VAL A 249 11.54 -5.68 0.77
N LEU A 250 12.20 -5.77 -0.39
CA LEU A 250 13.56 -6.31 -0.49
C LEU A 250 14.59 -5.52 0.31
N ASN A 251 14.45 -4.19 0.43
CA ASN A 251 15.29 -3.38 1.32
C ASN A 251 15.16 -3.81 2.78
N ALA A 252 13.92 -3.99 3.27
CA ALA A 252 13.67 -4.43 4.65
C ALA A 252 14.20 -5.84 4.90
N LEU A 253 14.02 -6.76 3.94
CA LEU A 253 14.53 -8.14 4.02
C LEU A 253 16.06 -8.22 4.01
N ALA A 254 16.73 -7.37 3.24
CA ALA A 254 18.19 -7.27 3.26
C ALA A 254 18.69 -6.81 4.64
N CYS A 255 18.00 -5.84 5.26
CA CYS A 255 18.30 -5.39 6.62
C CYS A 255 18.11 -6.53 7.64
N GLU A 256 16.97 -7.23 7.58
CA GLU A 256 16.67 -8.39 8.43
C GLU A 256 17.77 -9.45 8.33
N LYS A 257 18.18 -9.82 7.11
CA LYS A 257 19.24 -10.80 6.86
C LYS A 257 20.56 -10.41 7.52
N ASP A 258 20.96 -9.15 7.35
CA ASP A 258 22.22 -8.63 7.88
C ASP A 258 22.22 -8.51 9.41
N ILE A 259 21.08 -8.13 10.00
CA ILE A 259 20.87 -8.09 11.45
C ILE A 259 20.95 -9.51 12.03
N LYS A 260 20.24 -10.48 11.43
CA LYS A 260 20.30 -11.89 11.85
C LYS A 260 21.70 -12.48 11.72
N ALA A 261 22.46 -12.06 10.71
CA ALA A 261 23.87 -12.42 10.54
C ALA A 261 24.84 -11.66 11.45
N LYS A 262 24.34 -10.77 12.32
CA LYS A 262 25.12 -9.94 13.25
C LYS A 262 26.24 -9.14 12.56
N LYS A 263 25.97 -8.62 11.35
CA LYS A 263 26.96 -7.79 10.64
C LYS A 263 27.28 -6.53 11.44
N ARG A 264 28.56 -6.13 11.43
CA ARG A 264 29.01 -4.87 12.04
C ARG A 264 28.59 -3.70 11.16
N LEU A 265 27.77 -2.81 11.70
CA LEU A 265 27.24 -1.64 11.01
C LEU A 265 27.77 -0.36 11.67
N ASP A 266 28.15 0.63 10.86
CA ASP A 266 28.48 1.98 11.35
C ASP A 266 27.21 2.78 11.71
N ARG A 267 27.39 3.99 12.25
CA ARG A 267 26.27 4.85 12.68
C ARG A 267 25.32 5.22 11.54
N VAL A 268 25.84 5.50 10.35
CA VAL A 268 25.04 5.91 9.19
C VAL A 268 24.28 4.71 8.63
N GLN A 269 24.95 3.56 8.53
CA GLN A 269 24.33 2.31 8.11
C GLN A 269 23.18 1.91 9.03
N ARG A 270 23.36 2.00 10.36
CA ARG A 270 22.28 1.73 11.31
C ARG A 270 21.10 2.67 11.13
N ALA A 271 21.33 3.96 10.89
CA ALA A 271 20.26 4.92 10.60
C ALA A 271 19.51 4.56 9.31
N ASN A 272 20.21 4.20 8.24
CA ASN A 272 19.60 3.75 6.99
C ASN A 272 18.77 2.48 7.20
N TYR A 273 19.29 1.52 7.98
CA TYR A 273 18.60 0.25 8.25
C TYR A 273 17.30 0.49 9.03
N ARG A 274 17.30 1.38 10.03
CA ARG A 274 16.08 1.78 10.74
C ARG A 274 15.02 2.30 9.75
N TRP A 275 15.42 3.18 8.83
CA TRP A 275 14.51 3.69 7.82
C TRP A 275 13.98 2.59 6.90
N MET A 276 14.87 1.76 6.34
CA MET A 276 14.49 0.68 5.41
C MET A 276 13.58 -0.37 6.05
N LEU A 277 13.71 -0.62 7.36
CA LEU A 277 12.81 -1.53 8.10
C LEU A 277 11.43 -0.93 8.36
N ILE A 278 11.33 0.39 8.60
CA ILE A 278 10.06 1.09 8.87
C ILE A 278 9.32 1.40 7.55
N GLN A 279 10.06 1.59 6.47
CA GLN A 279 9.55 2.04 5.18
C GLN A 279 8.31 1.28 4.67
N PRO A 280 8.25 -0.08 4.69
CA PRO A 280 7.10 -0.82 4.17
C PRO A 280 5.78 -0.47 4.87
N MET A 281 5.83 -0.12 6.15
CA MET A 281 4.64 0.21 6.94
C MET A 281 4.15 1.64 6.71
N MET A 282 5.05 2.51 6.25
CA MET A 282 4.80 3.94 6.12
C MET A 282 4.53 4.40 4.69
N THR A 283 5.22 3.85 3.69
CA THR A 283 5.19 4.38 2.32
C THR A 283 4.19 3.70 1.39
N LEU A 284 3.70 2.50 1.75
CA LEU A 284 2.72 1.79 0.95
C LEU A 284 1.33 2.41 1.17
N ASP A 285 0.86 3.13 0.15
CA ASP A 285 -0.47 3.72 0.12
C ASP A 285 -1.55 2.69 -0.22
N SER A 286 -2.83 3.11 -0.24
CA SER A 286 -3.94 2.18 -0.46
C SER A 286 -3.80 1.39 -1.77
N TYR A 287 -3.34 2.01 -2.86
CA TYR A 287 -3.16 1.35 -4.15
C TYR A 287 -1.96 0.39 -4.15
N SER A 288 -0.86 0.78 -3.49
CA SER A 288 0.29 -0.10 -3.29
C SER A 288 -0.10 -1.36 -2.53
N LEU A 289 -0.95 -1.24 -1.50
CA LEU A 289 -1.44 -2.37 -0.72
C LEU A 289 -2.34 -3.32 -1.53
N THR A 290 -3.14 -2.83 -2.48
CA THR A 290 -3.94 -3.71 -3.35
C THR A 290 -3.06 -4.54 -4.30
N CYS A 291 -1.89 -4.02 -4.67
CA CYS A 291 -0.95 -4.67 -5.59
C CYS A 291 0.07 -5.61 -4.91
N LEU A 292 0.04 -5.80 -3.59
CA LEU A 292 0.95 -6.74 -2.92
C LEU A 292 0.69 -8.18 -3.35
N SER A 293 1.74 -8.95 -3.59
CA SER A 293 1.64 -10.41 -3.64
C SER A 293 1.42 -11.00 -2.24
N ASN A 294 0.95 -12.24 -2.16
CA ASN A 294 0.77 -12.95 -0.88
C ASN A 294 2.10 -13.07 -0.11
N ASP A 295 3.20 -13.38 -0.81
CA ASP A 295 4.52 -13.47 -0.21
C ASP A 295 4.98 -12.12 0.38
N GLN A 296 4.71 -11.02 -0.33
CA GLN A 296 5.05 -9.69 0.15
C GLN A 296 4.23 -9.29 1.37
N GLU A 297 2.94 -9.64 1.41
CA GLU A 297 2.10 -9.47 2.60
C GLU A 297 2.70 -10.20 3.80
N GLU A 298 3.03 -11.49 3.66
CA GLU A 298 3.64 -12.27 4.75
C GLU A 298 4.97 -11.66 5.22
N GLN A 299 5.83 -11.26 4.28
CA GLN A 299 7.12 -10.63 4.57
C GLN A 299 6.96 -9.32 5.34
N ILE A 300 6.04 -8.44 4.92
CA ILE A 300 5.77 -7.17 5.60
C ILE A 300 5.25 -7.42 7.01
N LEU A 301 4.31 -8.36 7.18
CA LEU A 301 3.76 -8.71 8.49
C LEU A 301 4.84 -9.28 9.42
N ARG A 302 5.75 -10.11 8.90
CA ARG A 302 6.92 -10.60 9.65
C ARG A 302 7.84 -9.48 10.07
N ILE A 303 8.17 -8.55 9.17
CA ILE A 303 9.01 -7.39 9.51
C ILE A 303 8.34 -6.54 10.58
N ALA A 304 7.04 -6.28 10.46
CA ALA A 304 6.28 -5.51 11.44
C ALA A 304 6.27 -6.15 12.83
N ASP A 305 6.14 -7.48 12.90
CA ASP A 305 6.15 -8.26 14.14
C ASP A 305 7.50 -8.17 14.87
N ASN A 306 8.59 -8.32 14.11
CA ASN A 306 9.95 -8.38 14.65
C ASN A 306 10.64 -7.02 14.72
N LEU A 307 9.97 -5.94 14.30
CA LEU A 307 10.58 -4.61 14.25
C LEU A 307 11.15 -4.13 15.60
N PRO A 308 10.50 -4.34 16.77
CA PRO A 308 11.08 -3.95 18.06
C PRO A 308 12.46 -4.58 18.31
N GLU A 309 12.64 -5.83 17.91
CA GLU A 309 13.91 -6.56 18.05
C GLU A 309 14.98 -6.02 17.11
N TYR A 310 14.61 -5.77 15.85
CA TYR A 310 15.53 -5.22 14.86
C TYR A 310 16.02 -3.83 15.24
N ILE A 311 15.12 -2.96 15.72
CA ILE A 311 15.49 -1.63 16.21
C ILE A 311 16.37 -1.74 17.46
N CYS A 312 16.03 -2.63 18.41
CA CYS A 312 16.85 -2.88 19.60
C CYS A 312 18.30 -3.28 19.22
N TYR A 313 18.46 -4.15 18.22
CA TYR A 313 19.77 -4.53 17.69
C TYR A 313 20.55 -3.34 17.15
N LEU A 314 19.90 -2.51 16.32
CA LEU A 314 20.52 -1.30 15.74
C LEU A 314 20.86 -0.25 16.81
N ASP A 315 20.24 -0.32 17.97
CA ASP A 315 20.41 0.57 19.11
C ASP A 315 21.42 0.02 20.15
N GLY A 316 21.97 -1.18 19.92
CA GLY A 316 23.05 -1.76 20.73
C GLY A 316 22.62 -2.85 21.71
N ASN A 317 21.38 -3.35 21.65
CA ASN A 317 20.85 -4.44 22.50
C ASN A 317 20.97 -4.21 24.02
N THR A 318 20.86 -2.97 24.48
CA THR A 318 20.76 -2.66 25.92
C THR A 318 19.31 -2.75 26.40
N GLU A 319 19.09 -2.86 27.71
CA GLU A 319 17.73 -2.77 28.28
C GLU A 319 17.05 -1.43 27.95
N GLU A 320 17.83 -0.34 27.89
CA GLU A 320 17.34 0.96 27.45
C GLU A 320 16.93 0.94 25.97
N ALA A 321 17.73 0.32 25.10
CA ALA A 321 17.40 0.13 23.68
C ALA A 321 16.11 -0.67 23.50
N LYS A 322 15.93 -1.75 24.28
CA LYS A 322 14.71 -2.57 24.26
C LYS A 322 13.47 -1.77 24.67
N LYS A 323 13.57 -0.96 25.73
CA LYS A 323 12.47 -0.09 26.17
C LYS A 323 12.15 0.98 25.12
N ASN A 324 13.18 1.60 24.56
CA ASN A 324 13.02 2.66 23.56
C ASN A 324 12.46 2.14 22.24
N SER A 325 12.89 0.96 21.79
CA SER A 325 12.36 0.33 20.59
C SER A 325 10.87 -0.01 20.75
N GLN A 326 10.48 -0.62 21.88
CA GLN A 326 9.07 -0.90 22.15
C GLN A 326 8.22 0.38 22.16
N LYS A 327 8.69 1.44 22.83
CA LYS A 327 7.99 2.73 22.87
C LYS A 327 7.84 3.34 21.47
N LEU A 328 8.86 3.22 20.62
CA LEU A 328 8.78 3.67 19.23
C LEU A 328 7.72 2.88 18.46
N ILE A 329 7.69 1.55 18.60
CA ILE A 329 6.74 0.71 17.86
C ILE A 329 5.30 0.96 18.33
N ASP A 330 5.07 1.17 19.63
CA ASP A 330 3.77 1.57 20.14
C ASP A 330 3.31 2.92 19.58
N MET A 331 4.23 3.88 19.45
CA MET A 331 3.95 5.17 18.82
C MET A 331 3.60 5.02 17.33
N LEU A 332 4.37 4.22 16.59
CA LEU A 332 4.13 3.96 15.16
C LEU A 332 2.80 3.24 14.94
N SER A 333 2.49 2.22 15.74
CA SER A 333 1.21 1.51 15.70
C SER A 333 0.04 2.48 15.87
N ASN A 334 0.07 3.30 16.92
CA ASN A 334 -0.96 4.30 17.18
C ASN A 334 -1.08 5.36 16.06
N TYR A 335 0.06 5.81 15.53
CA TYR A 335 0.08 6.78 14.44
C TYR A 335 -0.53 6.21 13.15
N PHE A 336 -0.13 5.00 12.74
CA PHE A 336 -0.64 4.36 11.54
C PHE A 336 -2.11 3.97 11.69
N LEU A 337 -2.54 3.53 12.86
CA LEU A 337 -3.95 3.21 13.13
C LEU A 337 -4.83 4.45 13.02
N LYS A 338 -4.43 5.56 13.65
CA LYS A 338 -5.15 6.84 13.53
C LYS A 338 -5.19 7.36 12.10
N THR A 339 -4.10 7.21 11.36
CA THR A 339 -4.03 7.64 9.97
C THR A 339 -4.95 6.78 9.09
N TYR A 340 -4.95 5.46 9.30
CA TYR A 340 -5.82 4.54 8.60
C TYR A 340 -7.31 4.80 8.89
N LEU A 341 -7.70 4.99 10.16
CA LEU A 341 -9.10 5.28 10.51
C LEU A 341 -9.61 6.56 9.84
N ARG A 342 -8.75 7.56 9.63
CA ARG A 342 -9.11 8.78 8.88
C ARG A 342 -9.33 8.54 7.39
N THR A 343 -8.75 7.48 6.82
CA THR A 343 -8.97 7.12 5.42
C THR A 343 -10.24 6.30 5.19
N LEU A 344 -10.88 5.83 6.28
CA LEU A 344 -12.18 5.19 6.19
C LEU A 344 -13.33 6.21 6.09
N VAL A 345 -13.08 7.49 6.41
CA VAL A 345 -14.08 8.57 6.48
C VAL A 345 -14.36 9.21 5.13
#